data_AF-X1B6V1-F1
#
_entry.id   AF-X1B6V1-F1
#
_cell.length_a   1.000
_cell.length_b   1.000
_cell.length_c   1.000
_cell.angle_alpha   90.00
_cell.angle_beta   90.00
_cell.angle_gamma   90.00
#
_symmetry.space_group_name_H-M   'P 1'
#
loop_
_entity.id
_entity.type
_entity.pdbx_description
1 polymer ?
#
loop_
_entity_poly.entity_id
_entity_poly.type
_entity_poly.pdbx_seq_one_letter_code
_entity_poly.pdbx_strand_id
1 'polypeptide(L)' 'TSMNGILLLTGEAPTTELKNKVTGFAKDVEGVRQLVDELRIAGETGYISRTNVDRSNRRNNG' A
#
# COMPACT_ATOMS: atom_id res chain seq x y z
N THR A 1 8.47 9.88 -28.20
CA THR A 1 8.65 10.79 -27.04
C THR A 1 8.38 10.00 -25.78
N SER A 2 9.40 9.54 -25.06
CA SER A 2 9.21 8.59 -23.95
C SER A 2 9.03 9.32 -22.63
N MET A 3 7.92 9.07 -21.94
CA MET A 3 7.56 9.68 -20.67
C MET A 3 8.52 9.25 -19.56
N ASN A 4 9.43 10.16 -19.19
CA ASN A 4 10.23 10.39 -17.97
C ASN A 4 10.68 9.25 -17.04
N GLY A 5 10.37 7.97 -17.26
CA GLY A 5 10.88 6.85 -16.46
C GLY A 5 10.56 6.94 -14.96
N ILE A 6 9.51 7.67 -14.56
CA ILE A 6 9.11 7.80 -13.16
C ILE A 6 8.03 6.77 -12.86
N LEU A 7 8.27 5.93 -11.84
CA LEU A 7 7.31 4.95 -11.33
C LEU A 7 6.88 5.36 -9.92
N LEU A 8 5.57 5.48 -9.69
CA LEU A 8 4.97 5.80 -8.39
C LEU A 8 4.34 4.54 -7.80
N LEU A 9 4.75 4.16 -6.59
CA LEU A 9 4.14 3.10 -5.80
C LEU A 9 3.33 3.71 -4.66
N THR A 10 2.03 3.42 -4.62
CA THR A 10 1.10 3.90 -3.58
C THR A 10 0.29 2.74 -3.03
N GLY A 11 -0.17 2.86 -1.78
CA GLY A 11 -0.98 1.84 -1.12
C GLY A 11 -0.42 1.40 0.23
N GLU A 12 -0.82 0.21 0.66
CA GLU A 12 -0.49 -0.35 1.96
C GLU A 12 0.29 -1.66 1.78
N ALA A 13 1.37 -1.83 2.56
CA ALA A 13 2.14 -3.06 2.64
C ALA A 13 2.03 -3.64 4.06
N PRO A 14 1.73 -4.94 4.21
CA PRO A 14 1.63 -5.61 5.51
C PRO A 14 2.91 -5.55 6.34
N THR A 15 4.07 -5.63 5.68
CA THR A 15 5.38 -5.62 6.34
C THR A 15 6.40 -4.81 5.54
N THR A 16 7.41 -4.32 6.25
CA THR A 16 8.57 -3.63 5.64
C THR A 16 9.31 -4.54 4.65
N GLU A 17 9.39 -5.83 4.92
CA GLU A 17 10.03 -6.80 4.02
C GLU A 17 9.30 -6.91 2.69
N LEU A 18 7.95 -6.93 2.72
CA LEU A 18 7.16 -6.96 1.50
C LEU A 18 7.29 -5.65 0.72
N LYS A 19 7.27 -4.52 1.42
CA LYS A 19 7.54 -3.20 0.83
C LYS A 19 8.91 -3.16 0.14
N ASN A 20 9.96 -3.65 0.79
CA ASN A 20 11.31 -3.70 0.24
C ASN A 20 11.40 -4.62 -0.98
N LYS A 21 10.70 -5.75 -0.94
CA LYS A 21 10.63 -6.69 -2.07
C LYS A 21 9.99 -6.02 -3.30
N VAL A 22 8.85 -5.35 -3.12
CA VAL A 22 8.15 -4.67 -4.21
C VAL A 22 8.98 -3.50 -4.77
N THR A 23 9.60 -2.70 -3.91
CA THR A 23 10.48 -1.60 -4.37
C THR A 23 11.73 -2.10 -5.08
N GLY A 24 12.26 -3.27 -4.70
CA GLY A 24 13.33 -3.95 -5.42
C GLY A 24 12.92 -4.31 -6.85
N PHE A 25 11.83 -5.06 -7.01
CA PHE A 25 11.31 -5.42 -8.33
C PHE A 25 10.99 -4.19 -9.19
N ALA A 26 10.44 -3.14 -8.59
CA ALA A 26 10.08 -1.91 -9.29
C ALA A 26 11.29 -1.15 -9.85
N LYS A 27 12.47 -1.29 -9.25
CA LYS A 27 13.72 -0.69 -9.76
C LYS A 27 14.28 -1.45 -10.97
N ASP A 28 14.01 -2.75 -11.05
CA ASP A 28 14.52 -3.60 -12.12
C ASP A 28 13.68 -3.51 -13.41
N VAL A 29 12.56 -2.78 -13.38
CA VAL A 29 11.72 -2.56 -14.55
C VAL A 29 12.47 -1.70 -15.58
N GLU A 30 12.61 -2.23 -16.79
CA GLU A 30 13.28 -1.56 -17.90
C GLU A 30 12.63 -0.18 -18.17
N GLY A 31 13.46 0.86 -18.22
CA GLY A 31 13.00 2.23 -18.45
C GLY A 31 12.64 3.01 -17.18
N VAL A 32 12.66 2.40 -15.99
CA VAL A 32 12.54 3.12 -14.72
C VAL A 32 13.86 3.84 -14.41
N ARG A 33 13.76 5.16 -14.30
CA ARG A 33 14.83 6.08 -13.92
C ARG A 33 14.67 6.59 -12.50
N GLN A 34 13.44 6.66 -12.01
CA GLN A 34 13.12 7.13 -10.67
C GLN A 34 11.94 6.33 -10.11
N LEU A 35 12.12 5.86 -8.88
CA LEU A 35 11.06 5.23 -8.10
C LEU A 35 10.62 6.17 -6.99
N VAL A 36 9.33 6.48 -6.92
CA VAL A 36 8.70 7.22 -5.83
C VAL A 36 7.89 6.21 -5.02
N ASP A 37 8.25 6.05 -3.75
CA ASP A 37 7.64 5.08 -2.86
C ASP A 37 6.81 5.79 -1.78
N GLU A 38 5.50 5.74 -1.95
CA GLU A 38 4.49 6.22 -1.01
C GLU A 38 3.76 5.06 -0.31
N LEU A 39 4.32 3.84 -0.33
CA LEU A 39 3.73 2.71 0.37
C LEU A 39 3.76 2.92 1.88
N ARG A 40 2.60 2.78 2.52
CA ARG A 40 2.46 2.85 3.97
C ARG A 40 2.54 1.44 4.55
N ILE A 41 3.31 1.27 5.62
CA ILE A 41 3.29 0.00 6.35
C ILE A 41 2.01 -0.01 7.19
N ALA A 42 1.08 -0.89 6.83
CA ALA A 42 -0.13 -1.16 7.57
C ALA A 42 -0.21 -2.67 7.72
N GLY A 43 0.11 -3.17 8.93
CA GLY A 43 0.02 -4.59 9.24
C GLY A 43 -1.39 -5.14 9.00
N GLU A 44 -1.57 -6.46 9.03
CA GLU A 44 -2.89 -7.11 8.88
C GLU A 44 -3.94 -6.53 9.83
N THR A 45 -3.52 -5.99 10.98
CA THR A 45 -4.37 -5.26 11.92
C THR A 45 -5.03 -4.02 11.32
N GLY A 46 -4.43 -3.34 10.34
CA GLY A 46 -5.00 -2.18 9.64
C GLY A 46 -6.15 -2.56 8.70
N TYR A 47 -6.05 -3.69 8.00
CA TYR A 47 -7.12 -4.23 7.15
C TYR A 47 -8.28 -4.77 7.98
N ILE A 48 -7.99 -5.45 9.10
CA ILE A 48 -9.02 -5.94 10.03
C ILE A 48 -9.66 -4.79 10.83
N SER A 49 -8.93 -3.70 11.07
CA SER A 49 -9.49 -2.51 11.74
C SER A 49 -10.52 -1.77 10.89
N ARG A 50 -10.39 -1.77 9.55
CA ARG A 50 -11.39 -1.15 8.65
C ARG A 50 -12.64 -2.03 8.49
N THR A 51 -12.54 -3.35 8.65
CA THR A 51 -13.69 -4.26 8.59
C THR A 51 -14.47 -4.35 9.91
N ASN A 52 -13.88 -3.89 11.01
CA ASN A 52 -14.52 -3.90 12.34
C ASN A 52 -15.29 -2.62 12.70
N VAL A 53 -15.32 -1.60 11.82
CA VAL A 53 -15.96 -0.29 12.10
C VAL A 53 -17.40 -0.16 11.56
N ASP A 54 -17.99 -1.20 10.97
CA ASP A 54 -19.35 -1.11 10.39
C ASP A 54 -20.47 -1.81 11.20
N ARG A 55 -20.17 -2.53 12.30
CA ARG A 55 -21.18 -3.39 12.97
C ARG A 55 -21.66 -2.95 14.36
N SER A 56 -21.19 -1.84 14.91
CA SER A 56 -21.47 -1.52 16.33
C SER A 56 -22.66 -0.59 16.61
N ASN A 57 -23.36 -0.01 15.62
CA ASN A 57 -24.35 1.03 15.91
C ASN A 57 -25.83 0.70 15.65
N ARG A 58 -26.23 -0.58 15.68
CA ARG A 58 -27.63 -0.99 15.40
C ARG A 58 -28.31 -1.79 16.51
N ARG A 59 -28.05 -1.45 17.77
CA ARG A 59 -28.80 -1.98 18.92
C ARG A 59 -28.93 -0.95 20.05
N ASN A 60 -29.86 -0.02 19.93
CA ASN A 60 -30.61 0.44 21.12
C ASN A 60 -31.93 1.14 20.72
N ASN A 61 -33.03 0.37 20.73
CA ASN A 61 -34.37 0.91 20.95
C ASN A 61 -35.16 -0.18 21.69
N GLY A 62 -35.41 0.05 22.96
CA GLY A 62 -36.20 -0.77 23.87
C GLY A 62 -36.75 0.14 24.96
#